data_AF-H6A9A5-F1
#
_entry.id   AF-H6A9A5-F1
#
_cell.length_a   1.000
_cell.length_b   1.000
_cell.length_c   1.000
_cell.angle_alpha   90.00
_cell.angle_beta   90.00
_cell.angle_gamma   90.00
#
_symmetry.space_group_name_H-M   'P 1'
#
loop_
_entity.id
_entity.type
_entity.pdbx_description
1 polymer ?
#
loop_
_entity_poly.entity_id
_entity_poly.type
_entity_poly.pdbx_seq_one_letter_code
_entity_poly.pdbx_strand_id
1 'polypeptide(L)'
;ATFQNLDSSEISLTDVSHYFDSDPTNLVQNLRKDKKKPNAYIADTTTANAQVRTLSETVRLDARTKLLNPKWYEGMLSSGYEGVREIEKRLTNTVGWSATSGQVDNWVYEEANSTFIADEDMLKRLLETNPNSFRKLVQTFLEANGRGYWETT
;
A
#
# COMPACT_ATOMS: atom_id res chain seq x y z
N ALA A 1 -2.83 -12.66 18.38
CA ALA A 1 -2.58 -11.42 17.63
C ALA A 1 -1.34 -11.62 16.76
N THR A 2 -1.18 -10.84 15.71
CA THR A 2 0.09 -10.68 14.98
C THR A 2 0.66 -9.30 15.32
N PHE A 3 1.99 -9.15 15.29
CA PHE A 3 2.66 -7.95 15.77
C PHE A 3 4.01 -7.74 15.09
N GLN A 4 4.30 -6.52 14.66
CA GLN A 4 5.62 -6.11 14.15
C GLN A 4 5.97 -4.71 14.67
N ASN A 5 7.26 -4.38 14.73
CA ASN A 5 7.73 -3.02 15.03
C ASN A 5 8.06 -2.30 13.72
N LEU A 6 7.61 -1.06 13.59
CA LEU A 6 8.00 -0.17 12.49
C LEU A 6 9.44 0.29 12.70
N ASP A 7 10.27 0.19 11.67
CA ASP A 7 11.70 0.52 11.76
C ASP A 7 11.92 2.04 11.76
N SER A 8 11.32 2.73 10.78
CA SER A 8 11.36 4.20 10.69
C SER A 8 10.16 4.75 9.94
N SER A 9 9.98 6.08 9.98
CA SER A 9 8.97 6.75 9.14
C SER A 9 9.34 6.71 7.65
N GLU A 10 10.64 6.66 7.34
CA GLU A 10 11.19 6.54 5.99
C GLU A 10 11.03 5.12 5.43
N ILE A 11 11.20 4.10 6.27
CA ILE A 11 10.98 2.68 5.96
C ILE A 11 9.70 2.22 6.67
N SER A 12 8.56 2.65 6.12
CA SER A 12 7.25 2.22 6.59
C SER A 12 6.77 0.96 5.83
N LEU A 13 5.57 0.50 6.18
CA LEU A 13 4.98 -0.77 5.73
C LEU A 13 4.87 -0.89 4.20
N THR A 14 4.74 0.23 3.50
CA THR A 14 4.56 0.25 2.04
C THR A 14 5.84 0.62 1.30
N ASP A 15 6.95 0.96 1.98
CA ASP A 15 8.23 1.30 1.36
C ASP A 15 8.99 0.06 0.86
N VAL A 16 8.76 -1.07 1.53
CA VAL A 16 9.53 -2.30 1.43
C VAL A 16 8.60 -3.51 1.55
N SER A 17 9.00 -4.65 0.97
CA SER A 17 8.16 -5.85 0.94
C SER A 17 8.27 -6.72 2.20
N HIS A 18 9.43 -6.69 2.87
CA HIS A 18 9.76 -7.69 3.88
C HIS A 18 8.78 -7.75 5.07
N TYR A 19 8.09 -6.63 5.36
CA TYR A 19 7.05 -6.60 6.38
C TYR A 19 5.83 -7.47 6.03
N PHE A 20 5.31 -7.35 4.81
CA PHE A 20 4.19 -8.20 4.40
C PHE A 20 4.66 -9.61 4.05
N ASP A 21 5.88 -9.78 3.55
CA ASP A 21 6.47 -11.11 3.28
C ASP A 21 6.51 -11.97 4.56
N SER A 22 6.68 -11.33 5.72
CA SER A 22 6.73 -11.99 7.03
C SER A 22 5.41 -11.91 7.81
N ASP A 23 4.35 -11.32 7.25
CA ASP A 23 3.07 -11.17 7.96
C ASP A 23 2.30 -12.51 8.01
N PRO A 24 2.06 -13.08 9.20
CA PRO A 24 1.37 -14.36 9.32
C PRO A 24 -0.14 -14.19 9.52
N THR A 25 -0.73 -13.02 9.27
CA THR A 25 -2.12 -12.71 9.69
C THR A 25 -3.15 -13.65 9.04
N ASN A 26 -3.20 -13.73 7.71
CA ASN A 26 -4.09 -14.67 7.01
C ASN A 26 -3.63 -16.13 7.18
N LEU A 27 -2.32 -16.38 7.34
CA LEU A 27 -1.80 -17.73 7.62
C LEU A 27 -2.36 -18.27 8.94
N VAL A 28 -2.27 -17.49 10.01
CA VAL A 28 -2.82 -17.85 11.33
C VAL A 28 -4.33 -18.02 11.24
N GLN A 29 -5.05 -17.15 10.52
CA GLN A 29 -6.48 -17.33 10.29
C GLN A 29 -6.78 -18.70 9.66
N ASN A 30 -6.03 -19.07 8.63
CA ASN A 30 -6.24 -20.32 7.88
C ASN A 30 -5.90 -21.58 8.70
N LEU A 31 -4.92 -21.50 9.60
CA LEU A 31 -4.53 -22.62 10.47
C LEU A 31 -5.47 -22.83 11.66
N ARG A 32 -6.20 -21.80 12.10
CA ARG A 32 -7.15 -21.93 13.21
C ARG A 32 -8.39 -22.72 12.80
N LYS A 33 -8.89 -23.56 13.72
CA LYS A 33 -10.14 -24.32 13.53
C LYS A 33 -11.36 -23.41 13.35
N ASP A 34 -11.37 -22.28 14.05
CA ASP A 34 -12.48 -21.30 14.03
C ASP A 34 -12.40 -20.31 12.86
N LYS A 35 -11.34 -20.34 12.04
CA LYS A 35 -11.06 -19.39 10.95
C LYS A 35 -11.11 -17.92 11.37
N LYS A 36 -10.95 -17.63 12.67
CA LYS A 36 -10.99 -16.27 13.19
C LYS A 36 -9.67 -15.56 12.88
N LYS A 37 -9.77 -14.43 12.17
CA LYS A 37 -8.59 -13.59 11.89
C LYS A 37 -8.02 -13.03 13.21
N PRO A 38 -6.71 -13.15 13.46
CA PRO A 38 -6.10 -12.53 14.63
C PRO A 38 -6.11 -11.00 14.48
N ASN A 39 -6.26 -10.27 15.58
CA ASN A 39 -5.96 -8.84 15.56
C ASN A 39 -4.49 -8.62 15.20
N ALA A 40 -4.22 -7.71 14.28
CA ALA A 40 -2.89 -7.37 13.79
C ALA A 40 -2.51 -5.96 14.25
N TYR A 41 -1.32 -5.81 14.82
CA TYR A 41 -0.85 -4.55 15.39
C TYR A 41 0.56 -4.21 14.91
N ILE A 42 0.86 -2.92 14.87
CA ILE A 42 2.17 -2.36 14.55
C ILE A 42 2.53 -1.39 15.66
N ALA A 43 3.69 -1.59 16.29
CA ALA A 43 4.25 -0.60 17.19
C ALA A 43 5.15 0.37 16.43
N ASP A 44 4.91 1.64 16.65
CA ASP A 44 5.66 2.76 16.09
C ASP A 44 6.34 3.50 17.24
N THR A 45 7.64 3.31 17.34
CA THR A 45 8.52 3.95 18.34
C THR A 45 9.45 4.97 17.67
N THR A 46 9.10 5.47 16.48
CA THR A 46 9.94 6.40 15.71
C THR A 46 10.01 7.79 16.35
N THR A 47 9.06 8.11 17.22
CA THR A 47 9.04 9.34 18.03
C THR A 47 9.07 9.00 19.52
N ALA A 48 9.35 10.00 20.37
CA ALA A 48 9.30 9.84 21.83
C ALA A 48 7.92 9.40 22.35
N ASN A 49 6.85 9.66 21.58
CA ASN A 49 5.51 9.20 21.89
C ASN A 49 5.24 7.87 21.18
N ALA A 50 5.64 6.76 21.80
CA ALA A 50 5.41 5.42 21.26
C ALA A 50 3.91 5.13 21.09
N GLN A 51 3.53 4.57 19.95
CA GLN A 51 2.15 4.25 19.60
C GLN A 51 2.04 2.79 19.19
N VAL A 52 0.98 2.12 19.62
CA VAL A 52 0.60 0.80 19.09
C VAL A 52 -0.70 0.98 18.33
N ARG A 53 -0.63 0.82 17.01
CA ARG A 53 -1.78 0.94 16.11
C ARG A 53 -2.17 -0.44 15.60
N THR A 54 -3.40 -0.58 15.13
CA THR A 54 -3.77 -1.72 14.30
C THR A 54 -3.02 -1.65 12.97
N LEU A 55 -2.83 -2.79 12.31
CA LEU A 55 -2.22 -2.85 10.98
C LEU A 55 -2.99 -1.98 9.97
N SER A 56 -4.33 -2.04 10.00
CA SER A 56 -5.17 -1.23 9.12
C SER A 56 -4.97 0.28 9.36
N GLU A 57 -4.91 0.74 10.60
CA GLU A 57 -4.60 2.14 10.90
C GLU A 57 -3.25 2.59 10.34
N THR A 58 -2.21 1.76 10.45
CA THR A 58 -0.89 2.08 9.90
C THR A 58 -0.90 2.09 8.37
N VAL A 59 -1.59 1.15 7.71
CA VAL A 59 -1.77 1.17 6.25
C VAL A 59 -2.49 2.43 5.79
N ARG A 60 -3.54 2.87 6.50
CA ARG A 60 -4.23 4.13 6.19
C ARG A 60 -3.33 5.34 6.36
N LEU A 61 -2.52 5.36 7.42
CA LEU A 61 -1.56 6.43 7.67
C LEU A 61 -0.53 6.50 6.53
N ASP A 62 0.00 5.35 6.09
CA ASP A 62 0.91 5.26 4.95
C ASP A 62 0.26 5.76 3.66
N ALA A 63 -0.97 5.34 3.38
CA ALA A 63 -1.71 5.78 2.19
C ALA A 63 -1.88 7.31 2.19
N ARG A 64 -2.31 7.90 3.32
CA ARG A 64 -2.56 9.35 3.46
C ARG A 64 -1.30 10.21 3.49
N THR A 65 -0.15 9.65 3.89
CA THR A 65 1.11 10.40 4.00
C THR A 65 2.02 10.21 2.79
N LYS A 66 1.83 9.13 2.01
CA LYS A 66 2.66 8.77 0.85
C LYS A 66 1.81 8.67 -0.42
N LEU A 67 1.31 7.48 -0.78
CA LEU A 67 0.70 7.20 -2.08
C LEU A 67 -0.36 8.23 -2.50
N LEU A 68 -1.20 8.66 -1.57
CA LEU A 68 -2.32 9.58 -1.81
C LEU A 68 -2.06 10.99 -1.30
N ASN A 69 -0.82 11.31 -0.94
CA ASN A 69 -0.40 12.64 -0.53
C ASN A 69 0.14 13.42 -1.73
N PRO A 70 -0.51 14.51 -2.17
CA PRO A 70 -0.03 15.32 -3.28
C PRO A 70 1.40 15.80 -3.14
N LYS A 71 1.82 16.15 -1.92
CA LYS A 71 3.20 16.59 -1.69
C LYS A 71 4.20 15.46 -1.93
N TRP A 72 3.82 14.22 -1.63
CA TRP A 72 4.69 13.07 -1.82
C TRP A 72 4.74 12.66 -3.30
N TYR A 73 3.59 12.37 -3.93
CA TYR A 73 3.62 11.88 -5.30
C TYR A 73 4.08 12.96 -6.30
N GLU A 74 3.78 14.25 -6.10
CA GLU A 74 4.36 15.31 -6.94
C GLU A 74 5.87 15.45 -6.70
N GLY A 75 6.32 15.28 -5.46
CA GLY A 75 7.74 15.20 -5.13
C GLY A 75 8.44 14.08 -5.90
N MET A 76 7.84 12.89 -5.92
CA MET A 76 8.34 11.76 -6.71
C MET A 76 8.32 12.08 -8.21
N LEU A 77 7.21 12.56 -8.75
CA LEU A 77 7.08 12.87 -10.18
C LEU A 77 8.04 13.95 -10.66
N SER A 78 8.47 14.88 -9.79
CA SER A 78 9.52 15.85 -10.14
C SER A 78 10.88 15.19 -10.40
N SER A 79 11.08 13.95 -9.95
CA SER A 79 12.25 13.11 -10.23
C SER A 79 12.11 12.28 -11.52
N GLY A 80 11.03 12.48 -12.29
CA GLY A 80 10.84 11.88 -13.60
C GLY A 80 10.69 10.35 -13.56
N TYR A 81 11.51 9.64 -14.35
CA TYR A 81 11.37 8.21 -14.60
C TYR A 81 11.37 7.34 -13.32
N GLU A 82 12.31 7.58 -12.40
CA GLU A 82 12.39 6.84 -11.13
C GLU A 82 11.27 7.24 -10.16
N GLY A 83 10.72 8.45 -10.29
CA GLY A 83 9.57 8.89 -9.51
C GLY A 83 8.33 8.03 -9.73
N VAL A 84 8.03 7.73 -10.99
CA VAL A 84 6.90 6.84 -11.35
C VAL A 84 7.14 5.42 -10.84
N ARG A 85 8.39 4.96 -10.80
CA ARG A 85 8.75 3.66 -10.23
C ARG A 85 8.45 3.60 -8.73
N GLU A 86 8.70 4.67 -7.98
CA GLU A 86 8.37 4.71 -6.54
C GLU A 86 6.86 4.70 -6.27
N ILE A 87 6.06 5.37 -7.12
CA ILE A 87 4.59 5.31 -7.05
C ILE A 87 4.11 3.87 -7.33
N GLU A 88 4.61 3.24 -8.39
CA GLU A 88 4.28 1.86 -8.74
C GLU A 88 4.63 0.88 -7.61
N LYS A 89 5.86 0.95 -7.11
CA LYS A 89 6.34 0.12 -6.00
C LYS A 89 5.43 0.23 -4.78
N ARG A 90 4.96 1.45 -4.48
CA ARG A 90 4.07 1.72 -3.35
C ARG A 90 2.75 0.97 -3.48
N LEU A 91 2.11 1.08 -4.64
CA LEU A 91 0.85 0.38 -4.92
C LEU A 91 1.03 -1.14 -4.90
N THR A 92 2.12 -1.64 -5.48
CA THR A 92 2.47 -3.07 -5.47
C THR A 92 2.62 -3.60 -4.04
N ASN A 93 3.32 -2.87 -3.17
CA ASN A 93 3.43 -3.25 -1.76
C ASN A 93 2.09 -3.19 -1.01
N THR A 94 1.21 -2.23 -1.35
CA THR A 94 -0.16 -2.19 -0.82
C THR A 94 -0.95 -3.45 -1.20
N VAL A 95 -0.83 -3.95 -2.43
CA VAL A 95 -1.44 -5.25 -2.81
C VAL A 95 -0.87 -6.42 -2.01
N GLY A 96 0.43 -6.40 -1.69
CA GLY A 96 1.05 -7.38 -0.79
C GLY A 96 0.33 -7.49 0.55
N TRP A 97 0.00 -6.35 1.17
CA TRP A 97 -0.77 -6.32 2.43
C TRP A 97 -2.19 -6.86 2.30
N SER A 98 -2.85 -6.69 1.16
CA SER A 98 -4.15 -7.32 0.90
C SER A 98 -4.04 -8.84 0.88
N ALA A 99 -3.00 -9.37 0.23
CA ALA A 99 -2.79 -10.80 0.14
C ALA A 99 -2.47 -11.47 1.50
N THR A 100 -1.62 -10.85 2.31
CA THR A 100 -1.12 -11.46 3.56
C THR A 100 -1.99 -11.17 4.78
N SER A 101 -2.67 -10.02 4.80
CA SER A 101 -3.47 -9.58 5.95
C SER A 101 -4.92 -9.25 5.62
N GLY A 102 -5.22 -8.84 4.38
CA GLY A 102 -6.53 -8.28 4.02
C GLY A 102 -6.93 -7.11 4.92
N GLN A 103 -6.00 -6.21 5.24
CA GLN A 103 -6.20 -5.03 6.09
C GLN A 103 -6.09 -3.70 5.34
N VAL A 104 -6.03 -3.75 4.01
CA VAL A 104 -6.14 -2.58 3.14
C VAL A 104 -7.62 -2.31 2.90
N ASP A 105 -8.07 -1.09 3.16
CA ASP A 105 -9.45 -0.70 2.90
C ASP A 105 -9.67 -0.41 1.40
N ASN A 106 -10.87 -0.71 0.89
CA ASN A 106 -11.22 -0.53 -0.53
C ASN A 106 -10.93 0.88 -1.06
N TRP A 107 -11.18 1.91 -0.23
CA TRP A 107 -10.99 3.31 -0.61
C TRP A 107 -9.54 3.65 -0.98
N VAL A 108 -8.54 2.89 -0.48
CA VAL A 108 -7.13 3.14 -0.83
C VAL A 108 -6.91 2.91 -2.33
N TYR A 109 -7.48 1.83 -2.87
CA TYR A 109 -7.41 1.54 -4.29
C TYR A 109 -8.28 2.50 -5.10
N GLU A 110 -9.47 2.83 -4.61
CA GLU A 110 -10.41 3.72 -5.29
C GLU A 110 -9.84 5.15 -5.43
N GLU A 111 -9.28 5.71 -4.36
CA GLU A 111 -8.61 7.02 -4.41
C GLU A 111 -7.35 6.96 -5.27
N ALA A 112 -6.56 5.88 -5.21
CA ALA A 112 -5.38 5.74 -6.07
C ALA A 112 -5.75 5.69 -7.55
N ASN A 113 -6.81 4.96 -7.91
CA ASN A 113 -7.33 4.92 -9.27
C ASN A 113 -7.84 6.30 -9.71
N SER A 114 -8.58 6.98 -8.84
CA SER A 114 -9.08 8.34 -9.10
C SER A 114 -7.94 9.33 -9.36
N THR A 115 -6.86 9.25 -8.57
CA THR A 115 -5.70 10.15 -8.69
C THR A 115 -4.83 9.83 -9.91
N PHE A 116 -4.50 8.57 -10.16
CA PHE A 116 -3.47 8.22 -11.13
C PHE A 116 -4.01 7.75 -12.49
N ILE A 117 -5.28 7.37 -12.56
CA ILE A 117 -5.90 6.79 -13.77
C ILE A 117 -7.07 7.63 -14.26
N ALA A 118 -8.02 8.01 -13.38
CA ALA A 118 -9.22 8.73 -13.79
C ALA A 118 -8.94 10.20 -14.16
N ASP A 119 -7.88 10.79 -13.61
CA ASP A 119 -7.35 12.08 -14.05
C ASP A 119 -6.52 11.88 -15.34
N GLU A 120 -7.06 12.35 -16.47
CA GLU A 120 -6.43 12.21 -17.79
C GLU A 120 -5.05 12.88 -17.90
N ASP A 121 -4.86 14.03 -17.23
CA ASP A 121 -3.60 14.76 -17.25
C ASP A 121 -2.53 14.00 -16.46
N MET A 122 -2.90 13.48 -15.28
CA MET A 122 -2.00 12.63 -14.48
C MET A 122 -1.68 11.32 -15.21
N LEU A 123 -2.69 10.65 -15.77
CA LEU A 123 -2.52 9.40 -16.51
C LEU A 123 -1.53 9.58 -17.67
N LYS A 124 -1.71 10.63 -18.47
CA LYS A 124 -0.83 10.93 -19.60
C LYS A 124 0.59 11.23 -19.14
N ARG A 125 0.74 12.03 -18.08
CA ARG A 125 2.04 12.36 -17.49
C ARG A 125 2.77 11.10 -17.03
N LEU A 126 2.10 10.18 -16.33
CA LEU A 126 2.71 8.92 -15.87
C LEU A 126 3.15 8.05 -17.05
N LEU A 127 2.28 7.89 -18.05
CA LEU A 127 2.54 7.10 -19.25
C LEU A 127 3.74 7.64 -20.03
N GLU A 128 3.81 8.95 -20.27
CA GLU A 128 4.91 9.58 -20.99
C GLU A 128 6.23 9.55 -20.20
N THR A 129 6.16 9.69 -18.87
CA THR A 129 7.34 9.73 -18.01
C THR A 129 7.99 8.36 -17.86
N ASN A 130 7.20 7.30 -17.66
CA ASN A 130 7.72 5.94 -17.53
C ASN A 130 6.68 4.89 -17.96
N PRO A 131 6.66 4.50 -19.25
CA PRO A 131 5.70 3.53 -19.76
C PRO A 131 5.78 2.15 -19.09
N ASN A 132 6.96 1.74 -18.63
CA ASN A 132 7.18 0.44 -18.02
C ASN A 132 6.56 0.36 -16.62
N SER A 133 6.84 1.36 -15.77
CA SER A 133 6.25 1.45 -14.43
C SER A 133 4.76 1.78 -14.50
N PHE A 134 4.33 2.61 -15.46
CA PHE A 134 2.89 2.85 -15.68
C PHE A 134 2.14 1.56 -16.05
N ARG A 135 2.68 0.74 -16.96
CA ARG A 135 2.07 -0.56 -17.29
C ARG A 135 1.94 -1.45 -16.05
N LYS A 136 2.96 -1.49 -15.20
CA LYS A 136 2.91 -2.25 -13.94
C LYS A 136 1.86 -1.69 -12.99
N LEU A 137 1.78 -0.36 -12.84
CA LEU A 137 0.75 0.30 -12.04
C LEU A 137 -0.66 -0.13 -12.46
N VAL A 138 -0.95 -0.10 -13.77
CA VAL A 138 -2.23 -0.56 -14.34
C VAL A 138 -2.44 -2.06 -14.09
N GLN A 139 -1.42 -2.89 -14.29
CA GLN A 139 -1.49 -4.33 -13.98
C GLN A 139 -1.82 -4.58 -12.51
N THR A 140 -1.22 -3.83 -11.59
CA THR A 140 -1.46 -3.94 -10.14
C THR A 140 -2.89 -3.55 -9.78
N PHE A 141 -3.47 -2.52 -10.41
CA PHE A 141 -4.90 -2.19 -10.25
C PHE A 141 -5.80 -3.34 -10.72
N LEU A 142 -5.56 -3.86 -11.92
CA LEU A 142 -6.32 -5.00 -12.47
C LEU A 142 -6.15 -6.26 -11.61
N GLU A 143 -4.96 -6.49 -11.06
CA GLU A 143 -4.69 -7.60 -10.14
C GLU A 143 -5.45 -7.45 -8.83
N ALA A 144 -5.45 -6.25 -8.23
CA ALA A 144 -6.18 -5.99 -7.00
C ALA A 144 -7.68 -6.28 -7.18
N ASN A 145 -8.26 -5.86 -8.31
CA ASN A 145 -9.65 -6.17 -8.64
C ASN A 145 -9.87 -7.66 -8.93
N GLY A 146 -9.07 -8.26 -9.81
CA GLY A 146 -9.21 -9.66 -10.22
C GLY A 146 -9.02 -10.68 -9.09
N ARG A 147 -8.32 -10.30 -8.01
CA ARG A 147 -8.18 -11.10 -6.79
C ARG A 147 -9.22 -10.81 -5.70
N GLY A 148 -10.14 -9.87 -5.94
CA GLY A 148 -11.19 -9.48 -5.00
C GLY A 148 -10.71 -8.62 -3.83
N TYR A 149 -9.55 -7.95 -3.96
CA TYR A 149 -9.06 -6.99 -2.96
C TYR A 149 -9.60 -5.58 -3.16
N TRP A 150 -10.04 -5.28 -4.38
CA TRP A 150 -10.61 -4.00 -4.78
C TRP A 150 -11.92 -4.21 -5.55
N GLU A 151 -13.01 -3.67 -5.02
CA GLU A 151 -14.31 -3.60 -5.67
C GLU A 151 -14.52 -2.19 -6.23
N THR A 152 -14.78 -2.10 -7.53
CA THR A 152 -14.97 -0.85 -8.27
C THR A 152 -15.96 -1.07 -9.42
N THR A 153 -16.50 0.01 -9.98
CA THR A 153 -17.53 0.01 -11.03
C THR A 153 -16.97 0.07 -12.44
#